data_AF-A0A431NHT9-F1
#
_entry.id   AF-A0A431NHT9-F1
#
_cell.length_a   1.000
_cell.length_b   1.000
_cell.length_c   1.000
_cell.angle_alpha   90.00
_cell.angle_beta   90.00
_cell.angle_gamma   90.00
#
_symmetry.space_group_name_H-M   'P 1'
#
loop_
_entity.id
_entity.type
_entity.pdbx_description
1 polymer ?
#
loop_
_entity_poly.entity_id
_entity_poly.type
_entity_poly.pdbx_seq_one_letter_code
_entity_poly.pdbx_strand_id
1 'polypeptide(L)'
;MTTSLSPKLQTAKRRLLAVLKRHGIALVEIDYDGEEDNGQILSINTYTAASEPIRIDKPVRLQLGTDDLARKPRPLHDVLDDFAWMLLREFHEGFEDNDGAFGTIKIDVPERRIYVDHNARINDYHQTVSEV
;
A
#
# COMPACT_ATOMS: atom_id res chain seq x y z
N MET A 1 -1.66 -15.65 -10.55
CA MET A 1 -0.99 -14.91 -11.65
C MET A 1 0.15 -14.10 -11.04
N THR A 2 1.33 -14.06 -11.66
CA THR A 2 2.42 -13.16 -11.22
C THR A 2 2.45 -11.98 -12.17
N THR A 3 1.97 -10.82 -11.72
CA THR A 3 1.97 -9.61 -12.53
C THR A 3 3.34 -8.94 -12.44
N SER A 4 3.87 -8.48 -13.57
CA SER A 4 5.15 -7.76 -13.62
C SER A 4 4.94 -6.29 -13.23
N LEU A 5 5.84 -5.74 -12.41
CA LEU A 5 5.84 -4.32 -12.02
C LEU A 5 6.36 -3.45 -13.17
N SER A 6 5.83 -2.24 -13.33
CA SER A 6 6.36 -1.21 -14.21
C SER A 6 7.80 -0.81 -13.82
N PRO A 7 8.63 -0.30 -14.74
CA PRO A 7 10.00 0.12 -14.41
C PRO A 7 10.07 1.16 -13.28
N LYS A 8 9.07 2.05 -13.20
CA LYS A 8 8.92 3.04 -12.12
C LYS A 8 8.72 2.34 -10.78
N LEU A 9 7.76 1.43 -10.72
CA LEU A 9 7.41 0.72 -9.48
C LEU A 9 8.51 -0.27 -9.04
N GLN A 10 9.21 -0.90 -9.97
CA GLN A 10 10.42 -1.70 -9.68
C GLN A 10 11.51 -0.85 -9.01
N THR A 11 11.73 0.38 -9.50
CA THR A 11 12.72 1.29 -8.92
C THR A 11 12.29 1.76 -7.53
N ALA A 12 11.03 2.16 -7.36
CA ALA A 12 10.45 2.52 -6.08
C ALA A 12 10.61 1.40 -5.05
N LYS A 13 10.19 0.18 -5.41
CA LYS A 13 10.30 -1.03 -4.58
C LYS A 13 11.73 -1.26 -4.12
N ARG A 14 12.70 -1.26 -5.05
CA ARG A 14 14.12 -1.51 -4.73
C ARG A 14 14.67 -0.48 -3.75
N ARG A 15 14.33 0.80 -3.93
CA ARG A 15 14.77 1.89 -3.05
C ARG A 15 14.11 1.79 -1.67
N LEU A 16 12.81 1.52 -1.63
CA LEU A 16 12.06 1.33 -0.38
C LEU A 16 12.61 0.17 0.44
N LEU A 17 12.81 -1.00 -0.17
CA LEU A 17 13.39 -2.17 0.51
C LEU A 17 14.76 -1.88 1.13
N ALA A 18 15.60 -1.09 0.47
CA ALA A 18 16.90 -0.71 1.00
C ALA A 18 16.78 0.19 2.25
N VAL A 19 15.80 1.10 2.27
CA VAL A 19 15.51 1.95 3.44
C VAL A 19 14.93 1.13 4.57
N LEU A 20 13.91 0.29 4.32
CA LEU A 20 13.29 -0.55 5.34
C LEU A 20 14.33 -1.46 6.02
N LYS A 21 15.19 -2.12 5.22
CA LYS A 21 16.27 -2.96 5.75
C LYS A 21 17.23 -2.19 6.66
N ARG A 22 17.59 -0.95 6.31
CA ARG A 22 18.47 -0.10 7.14
C ARG A 22 17.83 0.29 8.47
N HIS A 23 16.50 0.36 8.51
CA HIS A 23 15.74 0.66 9.72
C HIS A 23 15.40 -0.60 10.54
N GLY A 24 15.89 -1.78 10.14
CA GLY A 24 15.63 -3.05 10.86
C GLY A 24 14.22 -3.60 10.64
N ILE A 25 13.46 -3.04 9.70
CA ILE A 25 12.10 -3.48 9.37
C ILE A 25 12.19 -4.71 8.47
N ALA A 26 11.54 -5.79 8.89
CA ALA A 26 11.44 -7.04 8.15
C ALA A 26 10.08 -7.22 7.46
N LEU A 27 9.01 -6.70 8.07
CA LEU A 27 7.65 -6.78 7.55
C LEU A 27 6.97 -5.41 7.66
N VAL A 28 6.24 -5.03 6.62
CA VAL A 28 5.26 -3.93 6.64
C VAL A 28 3.91 -4.49 6.27
N GLU A 29 2.88 -4.15 7.04
CA GLU A 29 1.48 -4.44 6.73
C GLU A 29 0.73 -3.11 6.60
N ILE A 30 0.03 -2.94 5.48
CA ILE A 30 -0.72 -1.72 5.15
C ILE A 30 -2.15 -2.12 4.84
N ASP A 31 -3.11 -1.59 5.59
CA ASP A 31 -4.53 -1.78 5.33
C ASP A 31 -5.08 -0.58 4.58
N TYR A 32 -5.94 -0.83 3.60
CA TYR A 32 -6.57 0.21 2.80
C TYR A 32 -8.04 -0.09 2.57
N ASP A 33 -8.80 0.96 2.31
CA ASP A 33 -10.23 0.89 2.06
C ASP A 33 -10.69 1.98 1.09
N GLY A 34 -11.53 1.60 0.13
CA GLY A 34 -12.18 2.47 -0.84
C GLY A 34 -13.50 3.08 -0.36
N GLU A 35 -14.00 2.80 0.86
CA GLU A 35 -15.34 3.21 1.34
C GLU A 35 -15.51 4.71 1.65
N GLU A 36 -14.65 5.57 1.11
CA GLU A 36 -14.75 7.03 1.17
C GLU A 36 -14.51 7.62 -0.22
N ASP A 37 -15.02 8.82 -0.52
CA ASP A 37 -15.02 9.44 -1.88
C ASP A 37 -13.65 9.44 -2.62
N ASN A 38 -12.53 9.16 -1.93
CA ASN A 38 -11.19 9.04 -2.54
C ASN A 38 -10.41 7.78 -2.11
N GLY A 39 -11.00 6.87 -1.33
CA GLY A 39 -10.30 5.81 -0.63
C GLY A 39 -9.28 6.33 0.40
N GLN A 40 -8.73 5.41 1.19
CA GLN A 40 -7.80 5.72 2.26
C GLN A 40 -6.85 4.57 2.59
N ILE A 41 -5.67 4.93 3.10
CA ILE A 41 -4.81 4.02 3.84
C ILE A 41 -5.25 4.08 5.31
N LEU A 42 -5.76 2.97 5.83
CA LEU A 42 -6.29 2.87 7.19
C LEU A 42 -5.17 2.74 8.22
N SER A 43 -4.17 1.92 7.92
CA SER A 43 -3.11 1.59 8.87
C SER A 43 -1.80 1.28 8.16
N ILE A 44 -0.69 1.62 8.82
CA ILE A 44 0.66 1.23 8.41
C ILE A 44 1.39 0.70 9.64
N ASN A 45 1.58 -0.61 9.68
CA ASN A 45 2.26 -1.30 10.77
C ASN A 45 3.59 -1.89 10.28
N THR A 46 4.64 -1.80 11.11
CA THR A 46 5.97 -2.33 10.76
C THR A 46 6.54 -3.17 11.87
N TYR A 47 7.29 -4.21 11.50
CA TYR A 47 7.78 -5.23 12.44
C TYR A 47 9.24 -5.58 12.18
N THR A 48 9.95 -5.96 13.25
CA THR A 48 11.29 -6.59 13.19
C THR A 48 11.18 -8.01 12.64
N ALA A 49 12.32 -8.65 12.38
CA ALA A 49 12.37 -10.07 12.03
C ALA A 49 11.87 -11.00 13.16
N ALA A 50 11.79 -10.50 14.40
CA ALA A 50 11.23 -11.21 15.55
C ALA A 50 9.73 -10.88 15.75
N SER A 51 9.07 -10.26 14.77
CA SER A 51 7.67 -9.82 14.83
C SER A 51 7.37 -8.78 15.91
N GLU A 52 8.37 -8.01 16.33
CA GLU A 52 8.19 -6.92 17.30
C GLU A 52 7.85 -5.61 16.56
N PRO A 53 6.86 -4.82 17.01
CA PRO A 53 6.52 -3.56 16.37
C PRO A 53 7.68 -2.55 16.36
N ILE A 54 7.89 -1.88 15.22
CA ILE A 54 8.86 -0.79 15.05
C ILE A 54 8.11 0.52 14.80
N ARG A 55 8.56 1.60 15.43
CA ARG A 55 8.05 2.95 15.16
C ARG A 55 8.73 3.55 13.93
N ILE A 56 7.94 4.19 13.08
CA ILE A 56 8.36 4.77 11.79
C ILE A 56 8.24 6.31 11.77
N ASP A 57 8.30 6.93 12.95
CA ASP A 57 8.24 8.37 13.17
C ASP A 57 9.48 9.12 12.66
N LYS A 58 10.60 8.40 12.46
CA LYS A 58 11.84 9.01 11.98
C LYS A 58 11.75 9.36 10.49
N PRO A 59 12.12 10.60 10.11
CA PRO A 59 12.11 10.99 8.71
C PRO A 59 13.21 10.29 7.93
N VAL A 60 12.91 9.92 6.69
CA VAL A 60 13.84 9.31 5.74
C VAL A 60 14.00 10.23 4.54
N ARG A 61 15.18 10.18 3.92
CA ARG A 61 15.39 10.76 2.59
C ARG A 61 15.25 9.63 1.58
N LEU A 62 14.06 9.52 1.00
CA LEU A 62 13.75 8.53 -0.04
C LEU A 62 12.89 9.17 -1.13
N GLN A 63 13.20 8.82 -2.37
CA GLN A 63 12.42 9.16 -3.54
C GLN A 63 11.99 7.87 -4.23
N LEU A 64 10.68 7.65 -4.33
CA LEU A 64 10.11 6.45 -4.94
C LEU A 64 10.18 6.51 -6.48
N GLY A 65 9.85 7.66 -7.07
CA GLY A 65 9.87 7.90 -8.51
C GLY A 65 11.18 8.47 -9.07
N THR A 66 11.10 8.94 -10.32
CA THR A 66 12.18 9.60 -11.05
C THR A 66 12.08 11.14 -11.03
N ASP A 67 10.95 11.70 -10.60
CA ASP A 67 10.73 13.15 -10.62
C ASP A 67 11.49 13.83 -9.48
N ASP A 68 12.50 14.61 -9.85
CA ASP A 68 13.58 15.18 -9.04
C ASP A 68 13.17 16.21 -7.97
N LEU A 69 11.87 16.39 -7.73
CA LEU A 69 11.36 17.40 -6.81
C LEU A 69 11.34 16.90 -5.36
N ALA A 70 12.37 17.38 -4.63
CA ALA A 70 12.56 17.44 -3.18
C ALA A 70 13.17 16.22 -2.47
N ARG A 71 14.50 16.27 -2.32
CA ARG A 71 15.33 15.54 -1.32
C ARG A 71 15.06 15.96 0.13
N LYS A 72 13.83 16.37 0.46
CA LYS A 72 13.47 16.76 1.83
C LYS A 72 13.25 15.48 2.65
N PRO A 73 13.76 15.40 3.89
CA PRO A 73 13.36 14.34 4.79
C PRO A 73 11.85 14.38 4.97
N ARG A 74 11.19 13.23 4.82
CA ARG A 74 9.77 13.05 5.12
C ARG A 74 9.56 11.81 6.00
N PRO A 75 8.54 11.77 6.86
CA PRO A 75 8.21 10.59 7.66
C PRO A 75 8.21 9.31 6.82
N LEU A 76 8.76 8.22 7.36
CA LEU A 76 8.72 6.92 6.67
C LEU A 76 7.28 6.44 6.46
N HIS A 77 6.37 6.82 7.36
CA HIS A 77 4.93 6.64 7.20
C HIS A 77 4.44 7.17 5.84
N ASP A 78 4.65 8.46 5.55
CA ASP A 78 4.18 9.06 4.29
C ASP A 78 4.83 8.45 3.06
N VAL A 79 6.04 7.89 3.19
CA VAL A 79 6.72 7.18 2.09
C VAL A 79 6.07 5.83 1.84
N LEU A 80 5.64 5.14 2.89
CA LEU A 80 4.92 3.87 2.77
C LEU A 80 3.51 4.10 2.20
N ASP A 81 2.85 5.16 2.63
CA ASP A 81 1.56 5.62 2.11
C ASP A 81 1.65 5.90 0.59
N ASP A 82 2.56 6.78 0.15
CA ASP A 82 2.79 7.03 -1.28
C ASP A 82 3.05 5.74 -2.08
N PHE A 83 3.82 4.81 -1.51
CA PHE A 83 4.14 3.55 -2.16
C PHE A 83 2.92 2.62 -2.28
N ALA A 84 2.06 2.59 -1.26
CA ALA A 84 0.80 1.87 -1.29
C ALA A 84 -0.09 2.41 -2.43
N TRP A 85 -0.26 3.73 -2.53
CA TRP A 85 -0.98 4.34 -3.65
C TRP A 85 -0.37 4.04 -5.02
N MET A 86 0.96 4.00 -5.13
CA MET A 86 1.61 3.59 -6.38
C MET A 86 1.27 2.14 -6.77
N LEU A 87 1.16 1.22 -5.80
CA LEU A 87 0.75 -0.16 -6.05
C LEU A 87 -0.73 -0.26 -6.42
N LEU A 88 -1.60 0.40 -5.66
CA LEU A 88 -3.04 0.39 -5.88
C LEU A 88 -3.38 0.95 -7.26
N ARG A 89 -2.80 2.10 -7.65
CA ARG A 89 -2.99 2.66 -8.99
C ARG A 89 -2.48 1.80 -10.14
N GLU A 90 -1.50 0.93 -9.88
CA GLU A 90 -0.96 0.07 -10.95
C GLU A 90 -1.77 -1.21 -11.16
N PHE A 91 -2.37 -1.76 -10.09
CA PHE A 91 -3.04 -3.06 -10.15
C PHE A 91 -4.55 -3.02 -9.88
N HIS A 92 -5.02 -1.97 -9.20
CA HIS A 92 -6.37 -1.80 -8.69
C HIS A 92 -6.80 -0.33 -8.83
N GLU A 93 -6.53 0.29 -9.99
CA GLU A 93 -7.05 1.62 -10.28
C GLU A 93 -8.59 1.63 -10.20
N GLY A 94 -9.17 2.64 -9.56
CA GLY A 94 -10.61 2.73 -9.32
C GLY A 94 -11.10 1.83 -8.17
N PHE A 95 -10.22 1.37 -7.28
CA PHE A 95 -10.65 0.60 -6.10
C PHE A 95 -11.53 1.44 -5.15
N GLU A 96 -11.46 2.76 -5.24
CA GLU A 96 -12.35 3.70 -4.55
C GLU A 96 -13.74 3.83 -5.19
N ASP A 97 -13.94 3.34 -6.42
CA ASP A 97 -15.17 3.62 -7.18
C ASP A 97 -16.36 2.76 -6.72
N ASN A 98 -17.56 3.34 -6.80
CA ASN A 98 -18.85 2.72 -6.46
C ASN A 98 -18.91 2.27 -4.99
N ASP A 99 -18.99 0.95 -4.77
CA ASP A 99 -19.00 0.34 -3.44
C ASP A 99 -17.58 0.21 -2.88
N GLY A 100 -16.57 0.51 -3.69
CA GLY A 100 -15.18 0.42 -3.34
C GLY A 100 -14.68 -1.01 -3.15
N ALA A 101 -13.43 -1.10 -2.71
CA ALA A 101 -12.73 -2.33 -2.39
C ALA A 101 -11.79 -2.10 -1.20
N PHE A 102 -11.38 -3.18 -0.55
CA PHE A 102 -10.51 -3.11 0.62
C PHE A 102 -9.47 -4.22 0.58
N GLY A 103 -8.45 -4.11 1.43
CA GLY A 103 -7.50 -5.18 1.58
C GLY A 103 -6.24 -4.80 2.31
N THR A 104 -5.22 -5.64 2.13
CA THR A 104 -3.95 -5.52 2.83
C THR A 104 -2.78 -5.69 1.85
N ILE A 105 -1.79 -4.81 1.97
CA ILE A 105 -0.50 -4.93 1.29
C ILE A 105 0.54 -5.40 2.32
N LYS A 106 1.24 -6.49 2.02
CA LYS A 106 2.35 -7.01 2.83
C LYS A 106 3.67 -6.88 2.09
N ILE A 107 4.63 -6.19 2.69
CA ILE A 107 5.99 -6.03 2.15
C ILE A 107 6.94 -6.90 2.98
N ASP A 108 7.34 -8.03 2.42
CA ASP A 108 8.37 -8.89 2.99
C ASP A 108 9.75 -8.38 2.53
N VAL A 109 10.50 -7.82 3.47
CA VAL A 109 11.79 -7.18 3.19
C VAL A 109 12.89 -8.21 2.92
N PRO A 110 13.07 -9.28 3.73
CA PRO A 110 14.04 -10.34 3.45
C PRO A 110 13.84 -11.04 2.11
N GLU A 111 12.60 -11.43 1.78
CA GLU A 111 12.26 -12.11 0.54
C GLU A 111 12.15 -11.15 -0.64
N ARG A 112 12.09 -9.84 -0.37
CA ARG A 112 11.89 -8.77 -1.37
C ARG A 112 10.57 -8.98 -2.13
N ARG A 113 9.56 -9.54 -1.46
CA ARG A 113 8.24 -9.84 -2.02
C ARG A 113 7.22 -8.84 -1.54
N ILE A 114 6.22 -8.61 -2.38
CA ILE A 114 5.06 -7.80 -2.05
C ILE A 114 3.85 -8.68 -2.35
N TYR A 115 2.96 -8.76 -1.38
CA TYR A 115 1.70 -9.47 -1.50
C TYR A 115 0.60 -8.42 -1.38
N VAL A 116 -0.39 -8.48 -2.28
CA VAL A 116 -1.57 -7.64 -2.23
C VAL A 116 -2.76 -8.59 -2.13
N ASP A 117 -3.44 -8.54 -1.00
CA ASP A 117 -4.75 -9.16 -0.83
C ASP A 117 -5.79 -8.07 -1.11
N HIS A 118 -6.63 -8.28 -2.11
CA HIS A 118 -7.55 -7.27 -2.62
C HIS A 118 -8.95 -7.88 -2.75
N ASN A 119 -9.92 -7.19 -2.17
CA ASN A 119 -11.30 -7.65 -2.04
C ASN A 119 -12.24 -6.56 -2.57
N ALA A 120 -12.86 -6.82 -3.72
CA ALA A 120 -13.93 -5.98 -4.25
C ALA A 120 -15.19 -6.14 -3.39
N ARG A 121 -15.87 -5.03 -3.07
CA ARG A 121 -17.22 -5.12 -2.50
C ARG A 121 -18.20 -5.45 -3.61
N ILE A 122 -19.18 -6.29 -3.28
CA ILE A 122 -20.22 -6.72 -4.20
C ILE A 122 -21.56 -6.41 -3.54
N ASN A 123 -22.32 -5.49 -4.14
CA ASN A 123 -23.70 -5.25 -3.76
C ASN A 123 -24.65 -6.01 -4.69
N ASP A 124 -25.57 -6.76 -4.09
CA ASP A 124 -26.66 -7.46 -4.76
C ASP A 124 -27.99 -6.98 -4.16
N TYR A 125 -28.95 -6.66 -5.03
CA TYR A 125 -30.26 -6.15 -4.61
C TYR A 125 -31.37 -6.96 -5.26
N HIS A 126 -32.29 -7.47 -4.45
CA HIS A 126 -33.50 -8.12 -4.91
C HIS A 126 -34.72 -7.35 -4.42
N GLN A 127 -35.56 -6.91 -5.36
CA GLN A 127 -36.81 -6.20 -5.05
C GLN A 127 -37.98 -6.93 -5.70
N THR A 128 -38.96 -7.31 -4.89
CA THR A 128 -40.27 -7.76 -5.36
C THR A 128 -41.33 -6.79 -4.85
N VAL A 129 -42.20 -6.33 -5.74
CA VAL A 129 -43.31 -5.41 -5.42
C VAL A 129 -44.62 -6.12 -5.77
N SER A 130 -45.57 -6.09 -4.84
CA SER A 130 -46.93 -6.61 -5.04
C SER A 130 -47.95 -5.54 -4.68
N GLU A 131 -49.06 -5.48 -5.42
CA GLU A 131 -50.19 -4.59 -5.13
C GLU A 131 -51.05 -5.11 -3.97
N VAL A 132 -51.83 -4.21 -3.34
CA VAL A 132 -52.75 -4.52 -2.23
C VAL A 132 -54.14 -4.83 -2.76
#